data_AF-A0A899FQI7-F1
#
_entry.id   AF-A0A899FQI7-F1
#
_cell.length_a   1.000
_cell.length_b   1.000
_cell.length_c   1.000
_cell.angle_alpha   90.00
_cell.angle_beta   90.00
_cell.angle_gamma   90.00
#
_symmetry.space_group_name_H-M   'P 1'
#
loop_
_entity.id
_entity.type
_entity.pdbx_description
1 polymer ?
#
loop_
_entity_poly.entity_id
_entity_poly.type
_entity_poly.pdbx_seq_one_letter_code
_entity_poly.pdbx_strand_id
1 'polypeptide(L)'
;MIESEDSIFKGFRNKQADLIRNLKNKEISQKHLSHLKSDIQRQRKKQSLEKFNQEHTIPYLRQQIRKIPRSVINRRWTRISESSLIQIVEILKDIQRSVIMSIRHRTRRMDAQRNLNIMVNKIRDRLSRLLVPSSKEQYNYEELKEKNQELESILISNLEQISRLEKALNHEKYLLSKEEANFWELTKNAQYDEKSKNQIKRLHPLLRLEDDQIESKFSYTQINLNENNSLAFDISNDKSFITLERQMKQYVNNMKSSSAKAGKIMQLSQKAQVTLLKILTSYDHFLSRRISIDTCI
;
A
#
# COMPACT_ATOMS: atom_id res chain seq x y z
N MET A 1 78.54 46.16 -13.35
CA MET A 1 77.32 45.61 -13.96
C MET A 1 77.61 44.14 -14.19
N ILE A 2 77.04 43.17 -13.48
CA ILE A 2 75.64 42.73 -13.60
C ILE A 2 75.26 42.06 -12.26
N GLU A 3 74.52 42.76 -11.41
CA GLU A 3 73.66 42.15 -10.40
C GLU A 3 72.25 42.48 -10.84
N SER A 4 71.40 41.50 -11.19
CA SER A 4 69.91 41.57 -11.16
C SER A 4 69.15 40.65 -12.15
N GLU A 5 69.45 39.35 -12.25
CA GLU A 5 68.55 38.43 -12.99
C GLU A 5 68.13 37.18 -12.19
N ASP A 6 68.97 36.66 -11.29
CA ASP A 6 68.65 35.43 -10.54
C ASP A 6 67.62 35.60 -9.41
N SER A 7 67.46 36.82 -8.87
CA SER A 7 66.49 37.09 -7.79
C SER A 7 65.04 37.12 -8.31
N ILE A 8 64.85 37.57 -9.56
CA ILE A 8 63.53 37.70 -10.19
C ILE A 8 62.97 36.33 -10.55
N PHE A 9 63.79 35.43 -11.09
CA PHE A 9 63.39 34.06 -11.43
C PHE A 9 63.04 33.19 -10.21
N LYS A 10 63.72 33.39 -9.07
CA LYS A 10 63.41 32.69 -7.81
C LYS A 10 62.06 33.14 -7.23
N GLY A 11 61.74 34.43 -7.34
CA GLY A 11 60.44 34.98 -6.91
C GLY A 11 59.25 34.44 -7.71
N PHE A 12 59.41 34.25 -9.02
CA PHE A 12 58.36 33.67 -9.88
C PHE A 12 58.11 32.18 -9.60
N ARG A 13 59.16 31.38 -9.36
CA ARG A 13 58.98 29.97 -8.98
C ARG A 13 58.28 29.80 -7.64
N ASN A 14 58.60 30.64 -6.66
CA ASN A 14 57.97 30.57 -5.33
C ASN A 14 56.49 30.95 -5.41
N LYS A 15 56.14 32.01 -6.17
CA LYS A 15 54.74 32.39 -6.40
C LYS A 15 53.94 31.31 -7.15
N GLN A 16 54.55 30.64 -8.14
CA GLN A 16 53.91 29.51 -8.82
C GLN A 16 53.71 28.30 -7.88
N ALA A 17 54.69 27.99 -7.03
CA ALA A 17 54.59 26.90 -6.06
C ALA A 17 53.50 27.15 -5.01
N ASP A 18 53.31 28.41 -4.59
CA ASP A 18 52.26 28.80 -3.64
C ASP A 18 50.87 28.78 -4.31
N LEU A 19 50.77 29.19 -5.58
CA LEU A 19 49.52 29.08 -6.34
C LEU A 19 49.08 27.61 -6.51
N ILE A 20 50.02 26.73 -6.83
CA ILE A 20 49.77 25.28 -6.96
C ILE A 20 49.36 24.68 -5.62
N ARG A 21 50.00 25.05 -4.52
CA ARG A 21 49.60 24.61 -3.17
C ARG A 21 48.18 25.08 -2.81
N ASN A 22 47.83 26.31 -3.12
CA ASN A 22 46.50 26.86 -2.85
C ASN A 22 45.41 26.20 -3.71
N LEU A 23 45.68 25.90 -4.98
CA LEU A 23 44.75 25.16 -5.85
C LEU A 23 44.54 23.73 -5.35
N LYS A 24 45.61 23.04 -4.94
CA LYS A 24 45.53 21.68 -4.39
C LYS A 24 44.73 21.64 -3.08
N ASN A 25 44.92 22.63 -2.20
CA ASN A 25 44.16 22.74 -0.95
C ASN A 25 42.67 23.05 -1.20
N LYS A 26 42.35 23.81 -2.25
CA LYS A 26 40.97 24.09 -2.66
C LYS A 26 40.27 22.84 -3.23
N GLU A 27 40.97 22.02 -4.01
CA GLU A 27 40.46 20.74 -4.49
C GLU A 27 40.25 19.72 -3.35
N ILE A 28 41.18 19.65 -2.39
CA ILE A 28 41.04 18.79 -1.21
C ILE A 28 39.82 19.20 -0.39
N SER A 29 39.61 20.51 -0.20
CA SER A 29 38.43 21.03 0.50
C SER A 29 37.13 20.72 -0.23
N GLN A 30 37.10 20.85 -1.56
CA GLN A 30 35.93 20.50 -2.38
C GLN A 30 35.62 19.00 -2.35
N LYS A 31 36.64 18.13 -2.38
CA LYS A 31 36.46 16.68 -2.22
C LYS A 31 35.94 16.33 -0.83
N HIS A 32 36.44 16.97 0.22
CA HIS A 32 35.97 16.72 1.58
C HIS A 32 34.50 17.16 1.76
N LEU A 33 34.09 18.26 1.14
CA LEU A 33 32.71 18.75 1.12
C LEU A 33 31.76 17.83 0.32
N SER A 34 32.21 17.24 -0.79
CA SER A 34 31.39 16.29 -1.56
C SER A 34 31.21 14.96 -0.82
N HIS A 35 32.26 14.47 -0.15
CA HIS A 35 32.16 13.31 0.74
C HIS A 35 31.19 13.58 1.90
N LEU A 36 31.31 14.73 2.58
CA LEU A 36 30.41 15.10 3.68
C LEU A 36 28.94 15.19 3.23
N LYS A 37 28.67 15.77 2.05
CA LYS A 37 27.32 15.83 1.47
C LYS A 37 26.77 14.44 1.15
N SER A 38 27.62 13.54 0.62
CA SER A 38 27.22 12.16 0.34
C SER A 38 26.94 11.36 1.62
N ASP A 39 27.67 11.63 2.71
CA ASP A 39 27.46 10.99 4.01
C ASP A 39 26.20 11.52 4.71
N ILE A 40 25.93 12.83 4.62
CA ILE A 40 24.68 13.44 5.12
C ILE A 40 23.46 12.91 4.34
N GLN A 41 23.55 12.74 3.01
CA GLN A 41 22.49 12.10 2.22
C GLN A 41 22.30 10.61 2.58
N ARG A 42 23.38 9.87 2.81
CA ARG A 42 23.32 8.47 3.27
C ARG A 42 22.71 8.36 4.67
N GLN A 43 23.03 9.26 5.58
CA GLN A 43 22.46 9.29 6.93
C GLN A 43 20.96 9.65 6.91
N ARG A 44 20.54 10.61 6.08
CA ARG A 44 19.10 10.93 5.91
C ARG A 44 18.30 9.77 5.33
N LYS A 45 18.87 9.03 4.36
CA LYS A 45 18.23 7.84 3.76
C LYS A 45 18.17 6.64 4.72
N LYS A 46 19.15 6.51 5.63
CA LYS A 46 19.13 5.52 6.70
C LYS A 46 18.10 5.86 7.79
N GLN A 47 18.01 7.12 8.20
CA GLN A 47 17.02 7.57 9.19
C GLN A 47 15.58 7.44 8.69
N SER A 48 15.32 7.67 7.40
CA SER A 48 13.99 7.43 6.82
C SER A 48 13.63 5.94 6.75
N LEU A 49 14.60 5.05 6.53
CA LEU A 49 14.39 3.59 6.59
C LEU A 49 14.17 3.09 8.02
N GLU A 50 14.93 3.63 8.99
CA GLU A 50 14.78 3.27 10.40
C GLU A 50 13.44 3.73 10.99
N LYS A 51 12.94 4.91 10.59
CA LYS A 51 11.59 5.37 10.99
C LYS A 51 10.47 4.52 10.38
N PHE A 52 10.61 4.09 9.13
CA PHE A 52 9.60 3.22 8.49
C PHE A 52 9.53 1.82 9.14
N ASN A 53 10.66 1.32 9.64
CA ASN A 53 10.74 0.03 10.34
C ASN A 53 10.19 0.04 11.77
N GLN A 54 9.90 1.21 12.35
CA GLN A 54 9.33 1.31 13.70
C GLN A 54 7.80 1.17 13.72
N GLU A 55 7.10 1.52 12.64
CA GLU A 55 5.63 1.48 12.59
C GLU A 55 5.07 0.16 12.03
N HIS A 56 5.86 -0.59 11.27
CA HIS A 56 5.45 -1.86 10.69
C HIS A 56 6.51 -2.91 10.99
N THR A 57 6.41 -3.56 12.14
CA THR A 57 7.29 -4.67 12.52
C THR A 57 6.93 -5.90 11.68
N ILE A 58 7.37 -5.92 10.42
CA ILE A 58 7.32 -7.12 9.60
C ILE A 58 8.21 -8.14 10.33
N PRO A 59 7.67 -9.31 10.73
CA PRO A 59 8.46 -10.33 11.41
C PRO A 59 9.55 -10.82 10.46
N TYR A 60 10.80 -10.46 10.75
CA TYR A 60 11.95 -10.95 10.00
C TYR A 60 12.50 -12.21 10.66
N LEU A 61 12.76 -13.23 9.86
CA LEU A 61 13.39 -14.45 10.35
C LEU A 61 14.85 -14.14 10.73
N ARG A 62 15.22 -14.42 11.97
CA ARG A 62 16.62 -14.35 12.40
C ARG A 62 17.37 -15.58 11.91
N GLN A 63 18.53 -15.37 11.28
CA GLN A 63 19.41 -16.46 10.91
C GLN A 63 19.86 -17.20 12.17
N GLN A 64 19.52 -18.49 12.26
CA GLN A 64 19.96 -19.34 13.36
C GLN A 64 20.94 -20.39 12.85
N ILE A 65 22.19 -20.33 13.31
CA ILE A 65 23.21 -21.34 13.01
C ILE A 65 23.09 -22.45 14.07
N ARG A 66 22.85 -23.69 13.64
CA ARG A 66 22.79 -24.86 14.53
C ARG A 66 23.89 -25.86 14.15
N LYS A 67 24.64 -26.36 15.13
CA LYS A 67 25.57 -27.48 14.95
C LYS A 67 24.78 -28.79 15.00
N ILE A 68 24.85 -29.60 13.95
CA ILE A 68 24.10 -30.87 13.83
C ILE A 68 25.08 -32.04 13.93
N PRO A 69 24.88 -33.00 14.84
CA PRO A 69 25.75 -34.17 14.95
C PRO A 69 25.58 -35.10 13.73
N ARG A 70 26.69 -35.76 13.32
CA ARG A 70 26.70 -36.65 12.14
C ARG A 70 25.72 -37.81 12.23
N SER A 71 25.42 -38.29 13.44
CA SER A 71 24.42 -39.33 13.69
C SER A 71 23.00 -38.89 13.30
N VAL A 72 22.66 -37.61 13.50
CA VAL A 72 21.36 -37.05 13.10
C VAL A 72 21.28 -36.86 11.59
N ILE A 73 22.38 -36.50 10.94
CA ILE A 73 22.46 -36.41 9.48
C ILE A 73 22.16 -37.78 8.86
N ASN A 74 22.88 -38.82 9.25
CA ASN A 74 22.70 -40.15 8.67
C ASN A 74 21.33 -40.78 8.97
N ARG A 75 20.68 -40.41 10.09
CA ARG A 75 19.37 -40.95 10.50
C ARG A 75 18.18 -40.17 9.94
N ARG A 76 18.26 -38.84 9.82
CA ARG A 76 17.12 -37.99 9.46
C ARG A 76 17.20 -37.40 8.06
N TRP A 77 18.38 -37.33 7.45
CA TRP A 77 18.52 -36.74 6.12
C TRP A 77 18.38 -37.84 5.09
N THR A 78 17.49 -37.60 4.13
CA THR A 78 17.21 -38.53 3.05
C THR A 78 17.88 -38.04 1.77
N ARG A 79 18.16 -38.96 0.85
CA ARG A 79 18.55 -38.57 -0.50
C ARG A 79 17.38 -37.84 -1.18
N ILE A 80 17.70 -36.96 -2.11
CA ILE A 80 16.70 -36.29 -2.94
C ILE A 80 15.94 -37.36 -3.74
N SER A 81 14.62 -37.21 -3.88
CA SER A 81 13.82 -38.12 -4.70
C SER A 81 14.23 -38.01 -6.17
N GLU A 82 14.19 -39.13 -6.91
CA GLU A 82 14.53 -39.10 -8.34
C GLU A 82 13.60 -38.17 -9.14
N SER A 83 12.32 -38.08 -8.73
CA SER A 83 11.36 -37.15 -9.32
C SER A 83 11.79 -35.69 -9.20
N SER A 84 12.24 -35.26 -8.01
CA SER A 84 12.75 -33.89 -7.82
C SER A 84 14.07 -33.66 -8.56
N LEU A 85 14.94 -34.68 -8.68
CA LEU A 85 16.16 -34.56 -9.49
C LEU A 85 15.85 -34.34 -10.97
N ILE A 86 14.85 -35.03 -11.51
CA ILE A 86 14.40 -34.85 -12.90
C ILE A 86 13.90 -33.42 -13.11
N GLN A 87 13.06 -32.90 -12.20
CA GLN A 87 12.55 -31.53 -12.26
C GLN A 87 13.68 -30.49 -12.21
N ILE A 88 14.66 -30.66 -11.31
CA ILE A 88 15.81 -29.76 -11.22
C ILE A 88 16.62 -29.79 -12.52
N VAL A 89 16.86 -30.97 -13.09
CA VAL A 89 17.58 -31.11 -14.36
C VAL A 89 16.81 -30.47 -15.52
N GLU A 90 15.49 -30.56 -15.53
CA GLU A 90 14.62 -29.91 -16.51
C GLU A 90 14.73 -28.38 -16.44
N ILE A 91 14.61 -27.81 -15.23
CA ILE A 91 14.81 -26.37 -15.00
C ILE A 91 16.21 -25.91 -15.47
N LEU A 92 17.24 -26.68 -15.15
CA LEU A 92 18.61 -26.37 -15.60
C LEU A 92 18.75 -26.43 -17.13
N LYS A 93 18.05 -27.35 -17.80
CA LYS A 93 18.01 -27.43 -19.27
C LYS A 93 17.27 -26.25 -19.89
N ASP A 94 16.20 -25.78 -19.27
CA ASP A 94 15.46 -24.60 -19.75
C ASP A 94 16.30 -23.33 -19.63
N ILE A 95 16.99 -23.15 -18.50
CA ILE A 95 17.94 -22.05 -18.31
C ILE A 95 19.09 -22.15 -19.32
N GLN A 96 19.65 -23.36 -19.50
CA GLN A 96 20.68 -23.61 -20.50
C GLN A 96 20.20 -23.23 -21.90
N ARG A 97 18.97 -23.55 -22.29
CA ARG A 97 18.40 -23.18 -23.59
C ARG A 97 18.38 -21.66 -23.78
N SER A 98 17.95 -20.92 -22.76
CA SER A 98 17.95 -19.45 -22.78
C SER A 98 19.37 -18.88 -22.98
N VAL A 99 20.35 -19.42 -22.24
CA VAL A 99 21.76 -19.00 -22.34
C VAL A 99 22.38 -19.35 -23.71
N ILE A 100 22.07 -20.52 -24.28
CA ILE A 100 22.56 -20.93 -25.60
C ILE A 100 22.00 -20.02 -26.70
N MET A 101 20.72 -19.63 -26.59
CA MET A 101 20.03 -18.76 -27.56
C MET A 101 20.56 -17.32 -27.53
N SER A 102 21.08 -16.84 -26.40
CA SER A 102 21.70 -15.51 -26.31
C SER A 102 23.06 -15.41 -27.01
N ILE A 103 23.76 -16.54 -27.23
CA ILE A 103 25.08 -16.55 -27.88
C ILE A 103 24.91 -16.48 -29.40
N ARG A 104 25.42 -15.41 -30.02
CA ARG A 104 25.32 -15.17 -31.47
C ARG A 104 26.22 -16.08 -32.33
N HIS A 105 27.42 -16.39 -31.87
CA HIS A 105 28.40 -17.17 -32.65
C HIS A 105 28.16 -18.69 -32.56
N ARG A 106 28.11 -19.37 -33.72
CA ARG A 106 27.79 -20.82 -33.81
C ARG A 106 28.81 -21.72 -33.11
N THR A 107 30.11 -21.46 -33.27
CA THR A 107 31.19 -22.26 -32.63
C THR A 107 31.13 -22.15 -31.11
N ARG A 108 31.08 -20.92 -30.59
CA ARG A 108 30.92 -20.65 -29.15
C ARG A 108 29.62 -21.22 -28.58
N ARG A 109 28.54 -21.26 -29.37
CA ARG A 109 27.27 -21.86 -28.98
C ARG A 109 27.40 -23.37 -28.77
N MET A 110 28.10 -24.08 -29.66
CA MET A 110 28.35 -25.53 -29.53
C MET A 110 29.24 -25.85 -28.33
N ASP A 111 30.29 -25.05 -28.11
CA ASP A 111 31.20 -25.22 -26.97
C ASP A 111 30.48 -24.95 -25.64
N ALA A 112 29.67 -23.89 -25.59
CA ALA A 112 28.83 -23.58 -24.43
C ALA A 112 27.82 -24.70 -24.17
N GLN A 113 27.15 -25.22 -25.20
CA GLN A 113 26.21 -26.33 -25.07
C GLN A 113 26.90 -27.59 -24.51
N ARG A 114 28.09 -27.94 -25.00
CA ARG A 114 28.86 -29.08 -24.51
C ARG A 114 29.27 -28.90 -23.04
N ASN A 115 29.82 -27.74 -22.69
CA ASN A 115 30.26 -27.44 -21.34
C ASN A 115 29.11 -27.39 -20.33
N LEU A 116 27.99 -26.77 -20.71
CA LEU A 116 26.78 -26.71 -19.88
C LEU A 116 26.17 -28.09 -19.68
N ASN A 117 26.11 -28.94 -20.71
CA ASN A 117 25.65 -30.33 -20.57
C ASN A 117 26.52 -31.13 -19.58
N ILE A 118 27.84 -30.99 -19.67
CA ILE A 118 28.77 -31.62 -18.72
C ILE A 118 28.51 -31.12 -17.30
N MET A 119 28.27 -29.82 -17.14
CA MET A 119 27.98 -29.21 -15.84
C MET A 119 26.64 -29.70 -15.26
N VAL A 120 25.58 -29.77 -16.06
CA VAL A 120 24.27 -30.29 -15.66
C VAL A 120 24.38 -31.75 -15.19
N ASN A 121 25.13 -32.60 -15.92
CA ASN A 121 25.38 -33.98 -15.51
C ASN A 121 26.17 -34.06 -14.20
N LYS A 122 27.23 -33.25 -14.04
CA LYS A 122 27.99 -33.17 -12.79
C LYS A 122 27.13 -32.70 -11.61
N ILE A 123 26.21 -31.76 -11.84
CA ILE A 123 25.27 -31.27 -10.82
C ILE A 123 24.30 -32.39 -10.46
N ARG A 124 23.73 -33.11 -11.44
CA ARG A 124 22.87 -34.28 -11.20
C ARG A 124 23.57 -35.33 -10.33
N ASP A 125 24.81 -35.70 -10.67
CA ASP A 125 25.59 -36.70 -9.94
C ASP A 125 25.95 -36.26 -8.52
N ARG A 126 26.15 -34.96 -8.30
CA ARG A 126 26.39 -34.42 -6.97
C ARG A 126 25.10 -34.37 -6.15
N LEU A 127 24.00 -33.93 -6.75
CA LEU A 127 22.70 -33.84 -6.10
C LEU A 127 22.16 -35.21 -5.69
N SER A 128 22.36 -36.26 -6.49
CA SER A 128 21.95 -37.63 -6.14
C SER A 128 22.68 -38.20 -4.92
N ARG A 129 23.90 -37.72 -4.65
CA ARG A 129 24.72 -38.13 -3.50
C ARG A 129 24.50 -37.25 -2.27
N LEU A 130 23.89 -36.08 -2.43
CA LEU A 130 23.64 -35.15 -1.34
C LEU A 130 22.48 -35.65 -0.47
N LEU A 131 22.73 -35.65 0.84
CA LEU A 131 21.70 -35.87 1.84
C LEU A 131 21.05 -34.53 2.16
N VAL A 132 19.73 -34.48 2.11
CA VAL A 132 18.95 -33.28 2.39
C VAL A 132 18.11 -33.53 3.65
N PRO A 133 18.01 -32.55 4.57
CA PRO A 133 17.11 -32.66 5.71
C PRO A 133 15.68 -32.96 5.23
N SER A 134 15.08 -34.03 5.77
CA SER A 134 13.64 -34.27 5.57
C SER A 134 12.88 -33.17 6.32
N SER A 135 12.28 -32.23 5.58
CA SER A 135 11.41 -31.23 6.19
C SER A 135 10.15 -31.93 6.68
N LYS A 136 9.91 -31.89 7.99
CA LYS A 136 8.64 -32.36 8.58
C LYS A 136 7.48 -31.42 8.23
N GLU A 137 7.81 -30.16 7.95
CA GLU A 137 6.86 -29.15 7.49
C GLU A 137 6.84 -29.20 5.97
N GLN A 138 5.74 -29.73 5.42
CA GLN A 138 5.44 -29.61 4.01
C GLN A 138 5.11 -28.14 3.74
N TYR A 139 6.11 -27.36 3.35
CA TYR A 139 5.87 -26.01 2.86
C TYR A 139 5.14 -26.12 1.52
N ASN A 140 3.82 -25.97 1.55
CA ASN A 140 3.00 -25.88 0.35
C ASN A 140 3.28 -24.54 -0.34
N TYR A 141 4.29 -24.54 -1.21
CA TYR A 141 4.64 -23.38 -2.00
C TYR A 141 3.48 -22.90 -2.86
N GLU A 142 2.68 -23.81 -3.42
CA GLU A 142 1.51 -23.45 -4.22
C GLU A 142 0.44 -22.74 -3.39
N GLU A 143 0.12 -23.23 -2.19
CA GLU A 143 -0.84 -22.56 -1.30
C GLU A 143 -0.35 -21.17 -0.88
N LEU A 144 0.96 -21.02 -0.61
CA LEU A 144 1.55 -19.72 -0.29
C LEU A 144 1.50 -18.77 -1.50
N LYS A 145 1.74 -19.28 -2.70
CA LYS A 145 1.67 -18.52 -3.94
C LYS A 145 0.25 -18.07 -4.25
N GLU A 146 -0.74 -18.95 -4.07
CA GLU A 146 -2.16 -18.62 -4.21
C GLU A 146 -2.57 -17.52 -3.23
N LYS A 147 -2.19 -17.64 -1.95
CA LYS A 147 -2.44 -16.59 -0.96
C LYS A 147 -1.77 -15.27 -1.31
N ASN A 148 -0.55 -15.32 -1.85
CA ASN A 148 0.15 -14.11 -2.27
C ASN A 148 -0.56 -13.45 -3.46
N GLN A 149 -1.01 -14.22 -4.44
CA GLN A 149 -1.80 -13.72 -5.57
C GLN A 149 -3.14 -13.11 -5.13
N GLU A 150 -3.82 -13.74 -4.16
CA GLU A 150 -5.03 -13.18 -3.55
C GLU A 150 -4.74 -11.82 -2.90
N LEU A 151 -3.70 -11.73 -2.09
CA LEU A 151 -3.29 -10.47 -1.44
C LEU A 151 -2.89 -9.40 -2.44
N GLU A 152 -2.17 -9.77 -3.50
CA GLU A 152 -1.83 -8.86 -4.60
C GLU A 152 -3.07 -8.34 -5.31
N SER A 153 -4.07 -9.21 -5.57
CA SER A 153 -5.33 -8.81 -6.20
C SER A 153 -6.12 -7.82 -5.33
N ILE A 154 -6.17 -8.04 -4.01
CA ILE A 154 -6.80 -7.15 -3.04
C ILE A 154 -6.06 -5.81 -3.00
N LEU A 155 -4.73 -5.85 -2.99
CA LEU A 155 -3.91 -4.64 -2.99
C LEU A 155 -4.15 -3.80 -4.24
N ILE A 156 -4.16 -4.42 -5.42
CA ILE A 156 -4.44 -3.73 -6.69
C ILE A 156 -5.83 -3.11 -6.67
N SER A 157 -6.86 -3.86 -6.25
CA SER A 157 -8.23 -3.35 -6.16
C SER A 157 -8.33 -2.14 -5.21
N ASN A 158 -7.68 -2.20 -4.05
CA ASN A 158 -7.65 -1.10 -3.09
C ASN A 158 -6.93 0.13 -3.65
N LEU A 159 -5.80 -0.06 -4.35
CA LEU A 159 -5.08 1.04 -5.00
C LEU A 159 -5.91 1.72 -6.09
N GLU A 160 -6.64 0.93 -6.89
CA GLU A 160 -7.58 1.47 -7.88
C GLU A 160 -8.71 2.26 -7.21
N GLN A 161 -9.27 1.75 -6.11
CA GLN A 161 -10.30 2.45 -5.36
C GLN A 161 -9.77 3.78 -4.79
N ILE A 162 -8.58 3.78 -4.19
CA ILE A 162 -7.92 5.00 -3.69
C ILE A 162 -7.74 6.00 -4.83
N SER A 163 -7.22 5.58 -5.98
CA SER A 163 -7.03 6.48 -7.13
C SER A 163 -8.36 7.09 -7.63
N ARG A 164 -9.45 6.31 -7.63
CA ARG A 164 -10.78 6.84 -7.97
C ARG A 164 -11.26 7.87 -6.96
N LEU A 165 -11.08 7.60 -5.66
CA LEU A 165 -11.45 8.53 -4.59
C LEU A 165 -10.62 9.82 -4.64
N GLU A 166 -9.32 9.73 -4.88
CA GLU A 166 -8.45 10.90 -5.04
C GLU A 166 -8.89 11.78 -6.22
N LYS A 167 -9.25 11.17 -7.35
CA LYS A 167 -9.80 11.91 -8.50
C LYS A 167 -11.12 12.59 -8.17
N ALA A 168 -12.04 11.89 -7.51
CA ALA A 168 -13.32 12.45 -7.08
C ALA A 168 -13.13 13.61 -6.11
N LEU A 169 -12.26 13.45 -5.12
CA LEU A 169 -11.92 14.47 -4.13
C LEU A 169 -11.29 15.71 -4.78
N ASN A 170 -10.38 15.52 -5.74
CA ASN A 170 -9.79 16.65 -6.48
C ASN A 170 -10.84 17.39 -7.32
N HIS A 171 -11.78 16.66 -7.92
CA HIS A 171 -12.88 17.26 -8.67
C HIS A 171 -13.82 18.07 -7.76
N GLU A 172 -14.20 17.52 -6.61
CA GLU A 172 -15.05 18.18 -5.63
C GLU A 172 -14.37 19.43 -5.04
N LYS A 173 -13.08 19.36 -4.71
CA LYS A 173 -12.30 20.54 -4.30
C LYS A 173 -12.28 21.63 -5.35
N TYR A 174 -12.16 21.26 -6.62
CA TYR A 174 -12.20 22.21 -7.73
C TYR A 174 -13.58 22.88 -7.84
N LEU A 175 -14.67 22.11 -7.74
CA LEU A 175 -16.03 22.65 -7.74
C LEU A 175 -16.27 23.58 -6.55
N LEU A 176 -15.84 23.18 -5.35
CA LEU A 176 -15.96 24.01 -4.14
C LEU A 176 -15.22 25.35 -4.31
N SER A 177 -13.99 25.33 -4.83
CA SER A 177 -13.23 26.56 -5.08
C SER A 177 -13.93 27.49 -6.08
N LYS A 178 -14.63 26.93 -7.08
CA LYS A 178 -15.42 27.72 -8.03
C LYS A 178 -16.67 28.31 -7.37
N GLU A 179 -17.36 27.55 -6.52
CA GLU A 179 -18.53 28.03 -5.78
C GLU A 179 -18.16 29.13 -4.78
N GLU A 180 -17.05 28.96 -4.06
CA GLU A 180 -16.51 29.99 -3.17
C GLU A 180 -16.19 31.29 -3.94
N ALA A 181 -15.56 31.20 -5.11
CA ALA A 181 -15.27 32.35 -5.95
C ALA A 181 -16.56 33.08 -6.40
N ASN A 182 -17.58 32.31 -6.83
CA ASN A 182 -18.88 32.86 -7.20
C ASN A 182 -19.59 33.53 -6.02
N PHE A 183 -19.54 32.92 -4.83
CA PHE A 183 -20.11 33.49 -3.62
C PHE A 183 -19.42 34.81 -3.24
N TRP A 184 -18.10 34.87 -3.36
CA TRP A 184 -17.33 36.10 -3.16
C TRP A 184 -17.70 37.22 -4.15
N GLU A 185 -18.03 36.88 -5.39
CA GLU A 185 -18.49 37.85 -6.38
C GLU A 185 -19.91 38.35 -6.08
N LEU A 186 -20.84 37.43 -5.76
CA LEU A 186 -22.21 37.78 -5.39
C LEU A 186 -22.27 38.63 -4.11
N THR A 187 -21.46 38.32 -3.10
CA THR A 187 -21.40 39.12 -1.86
C THR A 187 -20.85 40.51 -2.10
N LYS A 188 -19.84 40.66 -2.96
CA LYS A 188 -19.37 41.99 -3.38
C LYS A 188 -20.46 42.77 -4.11
N ASN A 189 -21.15 42.15 -5.07
CA ASN A 189 -22.23 42.79 -5.82
C ASN A 189 -23.38 43.22 -4.90
N ALA A 190 -23.81 42.35 -3.98
CA ALA A 190 -24.83 42.68 -2.97
C ALA A 190 -24.40 43.86 -2.08
N GLN A 191 -23.12 43.91 -1.66
CA GLN A 191 -22.59 45.05 -0.90
C GLN A 191 -22.55 46.35 -1.73
N TYR A 192 -22.24 46.27 -3.03
CA TYR A 192 -22.30 47.42 -3.93
C TYR A 192 -23.74 47.92 -4.11
N ASP A 193 -24.70 47.01 -4.27
CA ASP A 193 -26.12 47.32 -4.38
C ASP A 193 -26.66 47.94 -3.09
N GLU A 194 -26.32 47.40 -1.91
CA GLU A 194 -26.69 48.03 -0.64
C GLU A 194 -26.10 49.42 -0.48
N LYS A 195 -24.82 49.62 -0.86
CA LYS A 195 -24.20 50.95 -0.84
C LYS A 195 -24.90 51.91 -1.81
N SER A 196 -25.25 51.45 -3.01
CA SER A 196 -26.01 52.22 -4.00
C SER A 196 -27.39 52.59 -3.47
N LYS A 197 -28.15 51.63 -2.93
CA LYS A 197 -29.45 51.87 -2.27
C LYS A 197 -29.33 52.85 -1.11
N ASN A 198 -28.30 52.74 -0.28
CA ASN A 198 -28.05 53.68 0.82
C ASN A 198 -27.71 55.09 0.33
N GLN A 199 -27.04 55.23 -0.81
CA GLN A 199 -26.82 56.54 -1.45
C GLN A 199 -28.13 57.11 -2.01
N ILE A 200 -28.96 56.29 -2.66
CA ILE A 200 -30.29 56.69 -3.16
C ILE A 200 -31.19 57.15 -2.01
N LYS A 201 -31.16 56.45 -0.86
CA LYS A 201 -31.91 56.84 0.35
C LYS A 201 -31.49 58.21 0.90
N ARG A 202 -30.27 58.68 0.63
CA ARG A 202 -29.77 60.02 1.04
C ARG A 202 -30.15 61.14 0.07
N LEU A 203 -30.73 60.82 -1.08
CA LEU A 203 -31.23 61.81 -2.03
C LEU A 203 -32.53 62.47 -1.51
N HIS A 204 -32.81 63.67 -2.01
CA HIS A 204 -34.01 64.43 -1.67
C HIS A 204 -35.28 63.61 -1.97
N PRO A 205 -36.34 63.66 -1.14
CA PRO A 205 -37.53 62.80 -1.28
C PRO A 205 -38.21 62.81 -2.66
N LEU A 206 -38.09 63.89 -3.42
CA LEU A 206 -38.63 64.02 -4.78
C LEU A 206 -37.81 63.30 -5.87
N LEU A 207 -36.57 62.91 -5.57
CA LEU A 207 -35.66 62.19 -6.47
C LEU A 207 -35.48 60.72 -6.07
N ARG A 208 -36.10 60.28 -4.96
CA ARG A 208 -36.23 58.85 -4.67
C ARG A 208 -37.16 58.24 -5.71
N LEU A 209 -36.64 57.32 -6.52
CA LEU A 209 -37.48 56.40 -7.29
C LEU A 209 -38.42 55.69 -6.30
N GLU A 210 -39.72 55.64 -6.62
CA GLU A 210 -40.82 55.19 -5.74
C GLU A 210 -40.74 53.70 -5.30
N ASP A 211 -39.68 53.28 -4.61
CA ASP A 211 -39.65 51.96 -3.97
C ASP A 211 -40.46 51.96 -2.66
N ASP A 212 -40.59 53.13 -2.01
CA ASP A 212 -41.36 53.30 -0.76
C ASP A 212 -42.89 53.12 -0.97
N GLN A 213 -43.40 53.12 -2.21
CA GLN A 213 -44.82 52.85 -2.51
C GLN A 213 -45.10 51.40 -2.96
N ILE A 214 -44.09 50.63 -3.33
CA ILE A 214 -44.28 49.24 -3.79
C ILE A 214 -44.33 48.29 -2.58
N GLU A 215 -43.56 48.53 -1.51
CA GLU A 215 -43.62 47.70 -0.30
C GLU A 215 -44.96 47.81 0.45
N SER A 216 -45.67 48.95 0.36
CA SER A 216 -46.97 49.12 1.04
C SER A 216 -48.16 48.56 0.25
N LYS A 217 -48.00 48.22 -1.04
CA LYS A 217 -49.11 47.71 -1.89
C LYS A 217 -49.12 46.19 -2.06
N PHE A 218 -48.09 45.48 -1.63
CA PHE A 218 -48.15 44.02 -1.50
C PHE A 218 -48.75 43.65 -0.14
N SER A 219 -50.07 43.81 -0.02
CA SER A 219 -50.82 43.25 1.09
C SER A 219 -50.75 41.72 1.02
N TYR A 220 -50.26 41.11 2.08
CA TYR A 220 -50.26 39.65 2.34
C TYR A 220 -51.63 38.98 2.17
N THR A 221 -52.71 39.76 2.06
CA THR A 221 -54.08 39.31 1.82
C THR A 221 -54.43 39.06 0.35
N GLN A 222 -53.58 39.42 -0.62
CA GLN A 222 -53.82 39.17 -2.06
C GLN A 222 -53.15 37.90 -2.60
N ILE A 223 -52.34 37.22 -1.79
CA ILE A 223 -51.91 35.85 -2.09
C ILE A 223 -53.07 34.96 -1.67
N ASN A 224 -53.84 34.48 -2.64
CA ASN A 224 -54.92 33.51 -2.46
C ASN A 224 -54.33 32.16 -1.98
N LEU A 225 -53.97 32.09 -0.70
CA LEU A 225 -53.65 30.87 0.03
C LEU A 225 -54.98 30.19 0.37
N ASN A 226 -55.59 29.57 -0.64
CA ASN A 226 -56.66 28.63 -0.40
C ASN A 226 -56.05 27.46 0.41
N GLU A 227 -56.59 27.18 1.60
CA GLU A 227 -56.09 26.14 2.53
C GLU A 227 -56.01 24.73 1.90
N ASN A 228 -56.61 24.54 0.72
CA ASN A 228 -56.59 23.29 -0.04
C ASN A 228 -55.54 23.24 -1.16
N ASN A 229 -54.86 24.33 -1.48
CA ASN A 229 -53.69 24.34 -2.36
C ASN A 229 -52.44 24.50 -1.53
N SER A 230 -52.12 23.44 -0.81
CA SER A 230 -50.87 23.31 -0.10
C SER A 230 -49.70 23.43 -1.08
N LEU A 231 -49.04 24.59 -1.09
CA LEU A 231 -47.64 24.73 -1.50
C LEU A 231 -46.70 24.08 -0.45
N ALA A 232 -47.19 23.13 0.37
CA ALA A 232 -46.32 22.19 1.03
C ALA A 232 -45.71 21.31 -0.06
N PHE A 233 -44.38 21.38 -0.13
CA PHE A 233 -43.54 20.39 -0.77
C PHE A 233 -44.12 18.99 -0.53
N ASP A 234 -44.70 18.37 -1.56
CA ASP A 234 -45.23 17.02 -1.45
C ASP A 234 -44.04 16.07 -1.40
N ILE A 235 -43.53 15.85 -0.18
CA ILE A 235 -42.42 14.93 0.14
C ILE A 235 -42.68 13.55 -0.49
N SER A 236 -43.94 13.17 -0.68
CA SER A 236 -44.36 11.93 -1.31
C SER A 236 -44.04 11.85 -2.81
N ASN A 237 -43.87 12.99 -3.48
CA ASN A 237 -43.54 13.09 -4.91
C ASN A 237 -42.07 13.48 -5.17
N ASP A 238 -41.28 13.76 -4.13
CA ASP A 238 -39.86 14.04 -4.29
C ASP A 238 -39.08 12.75 -4.62
N LYS A 239 -38.54 12.70 -5.84
CA LYS A 239 -37.73 11.58 -6.34
C LYS A 239 -36.55 11.26 -5.42
N SER A 240 -35.96 12.28 -4.78
CA SER A 240 -34.83 12.11 -3.86
C SER A 240 -35.26 11.45 -2.54
N PHE A 241 -36.43 11.83 -2.01
CA PHE A 241 -37.01 11.23 -0.82
C PHE A 241 -37.46 9.78 -1.07
N ILE A 242 -38.11 9.50 -2.20
CA ILE A 242 -38.52 8.14 -2.59
C ILE A 242 -37.29 7.23 -2.75
N THR A 243 -36.19 7.73 -3.34
CA THR A 243 -34.96 6.94 -3.45
C THR A 243 -34.31 6.69 -2.09
N LEU A 244 -34.30 7.68 -1.20
CA LEU A 244 -33.81 7.52 0.16
C LEU A 244 -34.66 6.52 0.96
N GLU A 245 -35.99 6.62 0.89
CA GLU A 245 -36.91 5.69 1.56
C GLU A 245 -36.70 4.26 1.05
N ARG A 246 -36.52 4.09 -0.27
CA ARG A 246 -36.20 2.80 -0.88
C ARG A 246 -34.86 2.25 -0.38
N GLN A 247 -33.83 3.09 -0.30
CA GLN A 247 -32.53 2.70 0.23
C GLN A 247 -32.61 2.31 1.70
N MET A 248 -33.31 3.09 2.53
CA MET A 248 -33.52 2.76 3.94
C MET A 248 -34.27 1.44 4.11
N LYS A 249 -35.35 1.21 3.34
CA LYS A 249 -36.07 -0.08 3.33
C LYS A 249 -35.14 -1.23 2.93
N GLN A 250 -34.28 -1.04 1.94
CA GLN A 250 -33.27 -2.04 1.54
C GLN A 250 -32.26 -2.30 2.67
N TYR A 251 -31.72 -1.26 3.32
CA TYR A 251 -30.79 -1.42 4.43
C TYR A 251 -31.43 -2.11 5.63
N VAL A 252 -32.66 -1.76 5.99
CA VAL A 252 -33.39 -2.42 7.08
C VAL A 252 -33.66 -3.88 6.74
N ASN A 253 -34.03 -4.20 5.50
CA ASN A 253 -34.21 -5.59 5.06
C ASN A 253 -32.89 -6.38 5.05
N ASN A 254 -31.78 -5.73 4.67
CA ASN A 254 -30.45 -6.31 4.75
C ASN A 254 -30.01 -6.54 6.20
N MET A 255 -30.30 -5.61 7.12
CA MET A 255 -30.06 -5.78 8.55
C MET A 255 -30.91 -6.89 9.15
N LYS A 256 -32.20 -6.97 8.81
CA LYS A 256 -33.10 -8.05 9.27
C LYS A 256 -32.62 -9.42 8.78
N SER A 257 -32.25 -9.53 7.50
CA SER A 257 -31.73 -10.79 6.95
C SER A 257 -30.35 -11.15 7.51
N SER A 258 -29.48 -10.17 7.75
CA SER A 258 -28.19 -10.35 8.43
C SER A 258 -28.37 -10.83 9.87
N SER A 259 -29.29 -10.23 10.62
CA SER A 259 -29.66 -10.63 11.98
C SER A 259 -30.18 -12.07 12.01
N ALA A 260 -31.05 -12.46 11.06
CA ALA A 260 -31.52 -13.84 10.95
C ALA A 260 -30.38 -14.84 10.65
N LYS A 261 -29.40 -14.45 9.82
CA LYS A 261 -28.19 -15.26 9.56
C LYS A 261 -27.32 -15.38 10.82
N ALA A 262 -27.09 -14.28 11.55
CA ALA A 262 -26.36 -14.28 12.81
C ALA A 262 -27.03 -15.17 13.87
N GLY A 263 -28.36 -15.14 13.96
CA GLY A 263 -29.13 -16.03 14.83
C GLY A 263 -28.93 -17.51 14.48
N LYS A 264 -28.91 -17.88 13.18
CA LYS A 264 -28.61 -19.25 12.75
C LYS A 264 -27.19 -19.68 13.11
N ILE A 265 -26.20 -18.79 12.96
CA ILE A 265 -24.81 -19.05 13.34
C ILE A 265 -24.71 -19.30 14.86
N MET A 266 -25.39 -18.49 15.67
CA MET A 266 -25.43 -18.67 17.12
C MET A 266 -26.06 -20.03 17.51
N GLN A 267 -27.15 -20.43 16.85
CA GLN A 267 -27.76 -21.76 17.05
C GLN A 267 -26.81 -22.89 16.64
N LEU A 268 -26.08 -22.76 15.53
CA LEU A 268 -25.09 -23.74 15.10
C LEU A 268 -23.92 -23.82 16.08
N SER A 269 -23.45 -22.67 16.59
CA SER A 269 -22.42 -22.59 17.63
C SER A 269 -22.86 -23.29 18.91
N GLN A 270 -24.09 -23.04 19.37
CA GLN A 270 -24.65 -23.71 20.55
C GLN A 270 -24.78 -25.22 20.34
N LYS A 271 -25.27 -25.66 19.17
CA LYS A 271 -25.31 -27.09 18.82
C LYS A 271 -23.91 -27.72 18.83
N ALA A 272 -22.92 -27.04 18.24
CA ALA A 272 -21.54 -27.49 18.23
C ALA A 272 -20.97 -27.63 19.65
N GLN A 273 -21.19 -26.64 20.52
CA GLN A 273 -20.79 -26.69 21.93
C GLN A 273 -21.42 -27.87 22.66
N VAL A 274 -22.73 -28.09 22.50
CA VAL A 274 -23.43 -29.23 23.11
C VAL A 274 -22.88 -30.56 22.59
N THR A 275 -22.60 -30.69 21.29
CA THR A 275 -21.99 -31.91 20.74
C THR A 275 -20.58 -32.15 21.28
N LEU A 276 -19.76 -31.11 21.42
CA LEU A 276 -18.41 -31.23 21.97
C LEU A 276 -18.45 -31.65 23.44
N LEU A 277 -19.34 -31.06 24.24
CA LEU A 277 -19.55 -31.47 25.64
C LEU A 277 -20.01 -32.93 25.75
N LYS A 278 -20.90 -33.37 24.85
CA LYS A 278 -21.34 -34.77 24.79
C LYS A 278 -20.21 -35.74 24.43
N ILE A 279 -19.31 -35.34 23.52
CA ILE A 279 -18.13 -36.15 23.18
C ILE A 279 -17.17 -36.21 24.37
N LEU A 280 -16.90 -35.08 25.03
CA LEU A 280 -15.99 -35.01 26.18
C LEU A 280 -16.47 -35.90 27.33
N THR A 281 -17.75 -35.79 27.71
CA THR A 281 -18.36 -36.63 28.75
C THR A 281 -18.36 -38.11 28.40
N SER A 282 -18.54 -38.47 27.12
CA SER A 282 -18.41 -39.86 26.67
C SER A 282 -16.98 -40.39 26.78
N TYR A 283 -15.99 -39.53 26.55
CA TYR A 283 -14.57 -39.88 26.67
C TYR A 283 -14.17 -40.07 28.13
N ASP A 284 -14.64 -39.19 29.02
CA ASP A 284 -14.42 -39.32 30.46
C ASP A 284 -15.05 -40.60 31.03
N HIS A 285 -16.27 -40.96 30.58
CA HIS A 285 -16.88 -42.22 30.96
C HIS A 285 -16.10 -43.43 30.42
N PHE A 286 -15.56 -43.35 29.20
CA PHE A 286 -14.75 -44.43 28.63
C PHE A 286 -13.43 -44.62 29.38
N LEU A 287 -12.74 -43.52 29.72
CA LEU A 287 -11.52 -43.53 30.52
C LEU A 287 -11.77 -44.05 31.93
N SER A 288 -12.85 -43.59 32.59
CA SER A 288 -13.25 -44.07 33.91
C SER A 288 -13.55 -45.58 33.91
N ARG A 289 -14.21 -46.09 32.87
CA ARG A 289 -14.47 -47.53 32.72
C ARG A 289 -13.19 -48.35 32.49
N ARG A 290 -12.23 -47.83 31.71
CA ARG A 290 -10.92 -48.48 31.52
C ARG A 290 -10.12 -48.55 32.82
N ILE A 291 -10.03 -47.44 33.55
CA ILE A 291 -9.31 -47.39 34.83
C ILE A 291 -9.96 -48.34 35.85
N SER A 292 -11.29 -48.45 35.87
CA SER A 292 -12.00 -49.39 36.73
C SER A 292 -11.79 -50.87 36.35
N ILE A 293 -11.54 -51.19 35.08
CA ILE A 293 -11.22 -52.56 34.66
C ILE A 293 -9.78 -52.91 35.05
N ASP A 294 -8.84 -51.98 34.87
CA ASP A 294 -7.42 -52.18 35.16
C ASP A 294 -7.12 -52.20 36.68
N THR A 295 -8.07 -51.78 37.53
CA THR A 295 -7.96 -51.83 39.00
C THR A 295 -8.69 -53.01 39.65
N CYS A 296 -9.43 -53.80 38.87
CA CYS A 296 -10.15 -55.01 39.31
C CYS A 296 -9.45 -56.32 38.90
N ILE A 297 -8.21 -56.25 38.40
CA ILE A 297 -7.31 -57.39 38.15
C ILE A 297 -6.16 -57.30 39.15
#